data_AF-A0AAN9S4A8-F1
#
_entry.id   AF-A0AAN9S4A8-F1
#
_cell.length_a   1.000
_cell.length_b   1.000
_cell.length_c   1.000
_cell.angle_alpha   90.00
_cell.angle_beta   90.00
_cell.angle_gamma   90.00
#
_symmetry.space_group_name_H-M   'P 1'
#
loop_
_entity.id
_entity.type
_entity.pdbx_description
1 polymer ?
#
loop_
_entity_poly.entity_id
_entity_poly.type
_entity_poly.pdbx_seq_one_letter_code
_entity_poly.pdbx_strand_id
1 'polypeptide(L)'
;MEGFDYIHYLSQEAKKRWFLTSEVLYILKYHKKFQFTLNPPHQPTGGSIFLYDRKIQPFFREDGHNWLKEREDTISESIGLSKSEIQFLHGYYAHGEENPSFKRRSYLMLEQ
;
A
#
# COMPACT_ATOMS: atom_id res chain seq x y z
N MET A 1 -11.67 13.63 14.85
CA MET A 1 -12.25 12.65 13.92
C MET A 1 -12.02 11.29 14.53
N GLU A 2 -13.08 10.59 14.92
CA GLU A 2 -12.97 9.28 15.55
C GLU A 2 -12.44 8.24 14.54
N GLY A 3 -11.92 7.11 15.03
CA GLY A 3 -11.24 6.12 14.18
C GLY A 3 -12.10 5.55 13.03
N PHE A 4 -13.42 5.45 13.22
CA PHE A 4 -14.35 4.96 12.21
C PHE A 4 -14.53 5.94 11.03
N ASP A 5 -14.64 7.23 11.32
CA ASP A 5 -14.77 8.28 10.30
C ASP A 5 -13.55 8.31 9.37
N TYR A 6 -12.37 8.06 9.93
CA TYR A 6 -11.13 8.09 9.16
C TYR A 6 -10.99 6.87 8.23
N ILE A 7 -11.39 5.67 8.66
CA ILE A 7 -11.41 4.47 7.79
C ILE A 7 -12.38 4.66 6.63
N HIS A 8 -13.56 5.23 6.92
CA HIS A 8 -14.53 5.54 5.88
C HIS A 8 -13.96 6.55 4.87
N TYR A 9 -13.36 7.64 5.36
CA TYR A 9 -12.68 8.62 4.52
C TYR A 9 -11.61 7.98 3.63
N LEU A 10 -10.69 7.19 4.19
CA LEU A 10 -9.63 6.51 3.45
C LEU A 10 -10.20 5.61 2.35
N SER A 11 -11.28 4.89 2.64
CA SER A 11 -11.95 4.01 1.67
C SER A 11 -12.57 4.77 0.49
N GLN A 12 -13.04 6.00 0.70
CA GLN A 12 -13.55 6.84 -0.39
C GLN A 12 -12.41 7.45 -1.21
N GLU A 13 -11.32 7.87 -0.56
CA GLU A 13 -10.19 8.50 -1.23
C GLU A 13 -9.40 7.51 -2.11
N ALA A 14 -9.29 6.26 -1.69
CA ALA A 14 -8.66 5.18 -2.45
C ALA A 14 -9.23 5.02 -3.87
N LYS A 15 -10.53 5.28 -4.02
CA LYS A 15 -11.23 5.17 -5.30
C LYS A 15 -10.94 6.33 -6.25
N LYS A 16 -10.34 7.41 -5.75
CA LYS A 16 -10.15 8.68 -6.49
C LYS A 16 -8.67 8.98 -6.73
N ARG A 17 -7.80 8.67 -5.78
CA ARG A 17 -6.37 9.02 -5.82
C ARG A 17 -5.52 8.06 -5.01
N TRP A 18 -4.21 8.14 -5.22
CA TRP A 18 -3.24 7.56 -4.31
C TRP A 18 -3.25 8.27 -2.95
N PHE A 19 -2.94 7.51 -1.91
CA PHE A 19 -2.74 8.07 -0.58
C PHE A 19 -1.52 8.98 -0.51
N LEU A 20 -1.64 10.01 0.31
CA LEU A 20 -0.53 10.86 0.70
C LEU A 20 0.39 10.07 1.62
N THR A 21 1.67 10.45 1.64
CA THR A 21 2.66 9.82 2.53
C THR A 21 2.22 9.84 3.99
N SER A 22 1.65 10.95 4.46
CA SER A 22 1.14 11.08 5.83
C SER A 22 -0.01 10.13 6.14
N GLU A 23 -0.89 9.84 5.17
CA GLU A 23 -1.99 8.87 5.31
C GLU A 23 -1.44 7.44 5.42
N VAL A 24 -0.46 7.10 4.57
CA VAL A 24 0.23 5.79 4.62
C VAL A 24 0.94 5.59 5.96
N LEU A 25 1.72 6.59 6.39
CA LEU A 25 2.43 6.56 7.68
C LEU A 25 1.45 6.45 8.86
N TYR A 26 0.31 7.13 8.80
CA TYR A 26 -0.72 7.00 9.83
C TYR A 26 -1.26 5.57 9.91
N ILE A 27 -1.61 4.97 8.75
CA ILE A 27 -2.13 3.59 8.70
C ILE A 27 -1.11 2.61 9.29
N LEU A 28 0.15 2.72 8.88
CA LEU A 28 1.21 1.80 9.34
C LEU A 28 1.57 2.01 10.82
N LYS A 29 1.68 3.27 11.28
CA LYS A 29 1.97 3.59 12.69
C LYS A 29 0.87 3.14 13.63
N TYR A 30 -0.39 3.30 13.22
CA TYR A 30 -1.56 2.95 14.02
C TYR A 30 -2.23 1.65 13.55
N HIS A 31 -1.49 0.73 12.93
CA HIS A 31 -2.00 -0.52 12.36
C HIS A 31 -2.92 -1.31 13.30
N LYS A 32 -2.67 -1.26 14.62
CA LYS A 32 -3.51 -1.93 15.64
C LYS A 32 -4.96 -1.41 15.71
N LYS A 33 -5.23 -0.22 15.17
CA LYS A 33 -6.59 0.36 15.08
C LYS A 33 -7.35 -0.15 13.85
N PHE A 34 -6.66 -0.80 12.92
CA PHE A 34 -7.21 -1.31 11.68
C PHE A 34 -7.30 -2.83 11.74
N GLN A 35 -8.25 -3.40 11.01
CA GLN A 35 -8.32 -4.84 10.84
C GLN A 35 -7.30 -5.26 9.77
N PHE A 36 -6.51 -6.28 10.08
CA PHE A 36 -5.60 -6.88 9.12
C PHE A 36 -6.38 -7.76 8.14
N THR A 37 -6.01 -7.68 6.86
CA THR A 37 -6.44 -8.59 5.83
C THR A 37 -5.71 -9.92 6.01
N LEU A 38 -6.42 -10.94 6.48
CA LEU A 38 -5.84 -12.26 6.74
C LEU A 38 -5.59 -13.06 5.45
N ASN A 39 -6.45 -12.90 4.45
CA ASN A 39 -6.34 -13.60 3.18
C ASN A 39 -6.21 -12.56 2.05
N PRO A 40 -5.08 -12.53 1.31
CA PRO A 40 -4.97 -11.69 0.14
C PRO A 40 -6.08 -12.02 -0.86
N PRO A 41 -6.85 -11.04 -1.34
CA PRO A 41 -7.89 -11.31 -2.31
C PRO A 41 -7.28 -11.67 -3.66
N HIS A 42 -7.99 -12.50 -4.42
CA HIS A 42 -7.66 -12.80 -5.80
C HIS A 42 -8.21 -11.70 -6.72
N GLN A 43 -7.33 -11.14 -7.54
CA GLN A 43 -7.56 -10.07 -8.51
C GLN A 43 -8.34 -8.88 -7.95
N PRO A 44 -7.83 -8.19 -6.90
CA PRO A 44 -8.51 -7.02 -6.34
C PRO A 44 -8.72 -5.92 -7.38
N THR A 45 -9.87 -5.25 -7.31
CA THR A 45 -10.19 -4.13 -8.20
C THR A 45 -9.44 -2.86 -7.83
N GLY A 46 -9.40 -1.89 -8.74
CA GLY A 46 -8.86 -0.55 -8.47
C GLY A 46 -9.54 0.11 -7.26
N GLY A 47 -8.77 0.85 -6.47
CA GLY A 47 -9.23 1.50 -5.24
C GLY A 47 -9.44 0.57 -4.05
N SER A 48 -8.97 -0.68 -4.14
CA SER A 48 -8.94 -1.58 -2.99
C SER A 48 -7.74 -1.27 -2.08
N ILE A 49 -7.92 -1.38 -0.76
CA ILE A 49 -6.88 -1.18 0.25
C ILE A 49 -6.82 -2.42 1.12
N PHE A 50 -5.60 -2.88 1.40
CA PHE A 50 -5.35 -4.01 2.28
C PHE A 50 -4.21 -3.69 3.23
N LEU A 51 -4.28 -4.24 4.43
CA LEU A 51 -3.23 -4.14 5.43
C LEU A 51 -2.83 -5.54 5.85
N TYR A 52 -1.56 -5.89 5.66
CA TYR A 52 -1.04 -7.22 5.95
C TYR A 52 0.02 -7.15 7.05
N ASP A 53 0.05 -8.15 7.93
CA ASP A 53 1.28 -8.48 8.64
C ASP A 53 2.16 -9.32 7.70
N ARG A 54 3.30 -8.76 7.27
CA ARG A 54 4.22 -9.41 6.34
C ARG A 54 4.79 -10.73 6.90
N LYS A 55 4.88 -10.89 8.23
CA LYS A 55 5.35 -12.13 8.87
C LYS A 55 4.31 -13.25 8.70
N ILE A 56 3.03 -12.90 8.62
CA ILE A 56 1.92 -13.84 8.45
C ILE A 56 1.59 -14.04 6.96
N GLN A 57 1.65 -12.98 6.16
CA GLN A 57 1.30 -12.97 4.74
C GLN A 57 2.48 -12.53 3.87
N PRO A 58 3.57 -13.32 3.76
CA PRO A 58 4.75 -12.93 2.98
C PRO A 58 4.50 -12.89 1.46
N PHE A 59 3.52 -13.65 0.97
CA PHE A 59 3.15 -13.77 -0.44
C PHE A 59 1.95 -12.89 -0.82
N PHE A 60 1.63 -11.84 -0.06
CA PHE A 60 0.51 -10.93 -0.33
C PHE A 60 0.52 -10.30 -1.74
N ARG A 61 1.66 -10.36 -2.44
CA ARG A 61 1.84 -9.85 -3.80
C ARG A 61 1.37 -10.85 -4.88
N GLU A 62 1.19 -12.12 -4.54
CA GLU A 62 0.65 -13.17 -5.40
C GLU A 62 -0.89 -13.10 -5.40
N ASP A 63 -1.41 -11.94 -5.80
CA ASP A 63 -2.84 -11.61 -5.80
C ASP A 63 -3.55 -12.02 -7.10
N GLY A 64 -2.94 -12.86 -7.94
CA GLY A 64 -3.55 -13.35 -9.19
C GLY A 64 -3.57 -12.35 -10.35
N HIS A 65 -3.04 -11.14 -10.16
CA HIS A 65 -2.75 -10.22 -11.27
C HIS A 65 -1.38 -10.52 -11.88
N ASN A 66 -1.26 -10.37 -13.20
CA ASN A 66 0.03 -10.40 -13.88
C ASN A 66 0.66 -9.01 -13.79
N TRP A 67 1.71 -8.92 -12.97
CA TRP A 67 2.45 -7.68 -12.80
C TRP A 67 3.70 -7.71 -13.66
N LEU A 68 3.94 -6.65 -14.42
CA LEU A 68 5.24 -6.45 -15.06
C LEU A 68 6.31 -6.42 -13.97
N LYS A 69 7.33 -7.26 -14.14
CA LYS A 69 8.48 -7.32 -13.24
C LYS A 69 9.17 -5.95 -13.25
N GLU A 70 9.07 -5.20 -12.15
CA GLU A 70 9.79 -3.94 -12.04
C GLU A 70 11.31 -4.18 -11.98
N ARG A 71 12.06 -3.26 -12.59
CA ARG A 71 13.45 -2.97 -12.22
C ARG A 71 13.45 -2.60 -10.73
N GLU A 72 14.50 -2.92 -9.99
CA GLU A 72 14.65 -2.54 -8.58
C GLU A 72 14.84 -1.01 -8.42
N ASP A 73 13.87 -0.23 -8.90
CA ASP A 73 13.89 1.21 -8.77
C ASP A 73 13.55 1.49 -7.31
N THR A 74 14.56 1.84 -6.53
CA THR A 74 14.41 2.15 -5.11
C THR A 74 13.54 3.40 -5.00
N ILE A 75 12.29 3.17 -4.63
CA ILE A 75 11.13 4.07 -4.77
C ILE A 75 11.20 5.34 -3.91
N SER A 76 12.19 5.45 -3.03
CA SER A 76 12.42 6.58 -2.14
C SER A 76 12.23 7.94 -2.82
N GLU A 77 12.73 8.09 -4.05
CA GLU A 77 12.66 9.34 -4.81
C GLU A 77 11.39 9.48 -5.67
N SER A 78 10.79 8.39 -6.15
CA SER A 78 9.64 8.44 -7.07
C SER A 78 8.28 8.65 -6.39
N ILE A 79 8.22 8.47 -5.07
CA ILE A 79 7.00 8.70 -4.26
C ILE A 79 6.98 10.08 -3.59
N GLY A 80 8.07 10.87 -3.70
CA GLY A 80 8.15 12.19 -3.07
C GLY A 80 8.21 12.08 -1.53
N LEU A 81 8.82 11.03 -1.00
CA LEU A 81 9.10 10.91 0.43
C LEU A 81 10.18 11.92 0.81
N SER A 82 9.97 12.65 1.91
CA SER A 82 11.03 13.48 2.49
C SER A 82 12.17 12.61 3.06
N LYS A 83 13.35 13.20 3.26
CA LYS A 83 14.50 12.51 3.87
C LYS A 83 14.18 11.88 5.24
N SER A 84 13.27 12.47 6.00
CA SER A 84 12.80 11.88 7.27
C SER A 84 11.89 10.68 7.06
N GLU A 85 11.08 10.66 6.01
CA GLU A 85 10.10 9.59 5.76
C GLU A 85 10.75 8.36 5.11
N ILE A 86 11.75 8.56 4.25
CA ILE A 86 12.53 7.48 3.61
C ILE A 86 13.21 6.58 4.66
N GLN A 87 13.57 7.13 5.82
CA GLN A 87 14.15 6.35 6.92
C GLN A 87 13.17 5.35 7.55
N PHE A 88 11.85 5.55 7.37
CA PHE A 88 10.82 4.75 8.02
C PHE A 88 9.97 3.94 7.04
N LEU A 89 10.06 4.19 5.74
CA LEU A 89 9.12 3.66 4.76
C LEU A 89 9.81 3.22 3.47
N HIS A 90 9.59 1.97 3.07
CA HIS A 90 9.83 1.50 1.71
C HIS A 90 8.53 1.49 0.91
N GLY A 91 8.61 1.92 -0.35
CA GLY A 91 7.53 1.78 -1.32
C GLY A 91 7.90 0.77 -2.41
N TYR A 92 6.90 0.07 -2.95
CA TYR A 92 7.00 -0.77 -4.15
C TYR A 92 5.88 -0.40 -5.10
N TYR A 93 6.18 -0.32 -6.39
CA TYR A 93 5.22 -0.05 -7.44
C TYR A 93 5.06 -1.33 -8.27
N ALA A 94 3.98 -1.40 -9.03
CA ALA A 94 3.81 -2.43 -10.02
C ALA A 94 2.81 -1.94 -11.06
N HIS A 95 3.05 -2.30 -12.31
CA HIS A 95 2.15 -2.07 -13.43
C HIS A 95 1.55 -3.39 -13.88
N GLY A 96 0.24 -3.41 -14.11
CA GLY A 96 -0.44 -4.56 -14.69
C GLY A 96 0.08 -4.79 -16.11
N GLU A 97 0.32 -6.06 -16.46
CA GLU A 97 0.80 -6.46 -17.77
C GLU A 97 -0.27 -6.22 -18.85
N GLU A 98 -1.52 -6.59 -18.57
CA GLU A 98 -2.63 -6.44 -19.50
C GLU A 98 -3.11 -4.98 -19.62
N ASN A 99 -3.03 -4.22 -18.53
CA ASN A 99 -3.45 -2.83 -18.47
C ASN A 99 -2.39 -1.98 -17.76
N PRO A 100 -1.57 -1.22 -18.49
CA PRO A 100 -0.54 -0.35 -17.92
C PRO A 100 -1.07 0.77 -17.00
N SER A 101 -2.36 1.10 -17.11
CA SER A 101 -3.05 2.05 -16.22
C SER A 101 -3.49 1.41 -14.90
N PHE A 102 -3.58 0.08 -14.86
CA PHE A 102 -3.80 -0.66 -13.63
C PHE A 102 -2.48 -0.82 -12.89
N LYS A 103 -2.44 -0.32 -11.66
CA LYS A 103 -1.20 -0.12 -10.90
C LYS A 103 -1.42 -0.52 -9.45
N ARG A 104 -0.34 -0.96 -8.80
CA ARG A 104 -0.33 -1.25 -7.35
C ARG A 104 0.79 -0.46 -6.68
N ARG A 105 0.52 0.06 -5.49
CA ARG A 105 1.55 0.57 -4.56
C ARG A 105 1.51 -0.25 -3.28
N SER A 106 2.65 -0.76 -2.86
CA SER A 106 2.81 -1.41 -1.55
C SER A 106 3.76 -0.60 -0.70
N TYR A 107 3.50 -0.54 0.60
CA TYR A 107 4.31 0.22 1.53
C TYR A 107 4.71 -0.66 2.71
N LEU A 108 5.95 -0.53 3.16
CA LEU A 108 6.51 -1.27 4.27
C LEU A 108 7.12 -0.27 5.25
N MET A 109 6.62 -0.26 6.48
CA MET A 109 7.29 0.44 7.58
C MET A 109 8.53 -0.36 7.98
N LEU A 110 9.69 0.28 7.99
CA LEU A 110 10.93 -0.31 8.49
C LEU A 110 10.86 -0.33 10.02
N GLU A 111 11.21 -1.46 10.63
CA GLU A 111 11.40 -1.52 12.09
C GLU A 111 12.53 -0.55 12.46
N GLN A 112 12.33 0.25 13.53
CA GLN A 112 13.41 0.96 14.21
C GLN A 112 14.13 0.01 15.17
#